data_AF-A0A429F9M6-F1
#
_entry.id   AF-A0A429F9M6-F1
#
_cell.length_a   1.000
_cell.length_b   1.000
_cell.length_c   1.000
_cell.angle_alpha   90.00
_cell.angle_beta   90.00
_cell.angle_gamma   90.00
#
_symmetry.space_group_name_H-M   'P 1'
#
loop_
_entity.id
_entity.type
_entity.pdbx_description
1 polymer ?
#
loop_
_entity_poly.entity_id
_entity_poly.type
_entity_poly.pdbx_seq_one_letter_code
_entity_poly.pdbx_strand_id
1 'polypeptide(L)'
;MTTRLETTRLDQPRRYRRSLVPRPHYDPESFGRLSERIARFLGTARFLVYMTVFIIVWIAWNWFGPPELRWDPYPFIFLTLMLSLQASYAAPLILLAQNRQDDRDRVQYEQDRARTERTTADTEYLTREIAGLRVALNEVVTRDFLRSELQQILRELESKDPAR
;
A
#
# COMPACT_ATOMS: atom_id res chain seq x y z
N MET A 1 65.54 15.47 28.97
CA MET A 1 64.40 16.37 29.26
C MET A 1 63.55 16.44 28.00
N THR A 2 62.60 15.51 27.86
CA THR A 2 61.71 15.41 26.70
C THR A 2 60.28 15.35 27.22
N THR A 3 59.65 16.51 27.31
CA THR A 3 58.26 16.69 27.72
C THR A 3 57.36 16.23 26.58
N ARG A 4 56.81 15.03 26.70
CA ARG A 4 55.79 14.51 25.78
C ARG A 4 54.46 15.16 26.16
N LEU A 5 54.04 16.17 25.40
CA LEU A 5 52.72 16.79 25.56
C LEU A 5 51.67 15.78 25.08
N GLU A 6 50.91 15.21 26.02
CA GLU A 6 49.71 14.46 25.70
C GLU A 6 48.68 15.40 25.06
N THR A 7 48.42 15.18 23.77
CA THR A 7 47.34 15.85 23.06
C THR A 7 46.04 15.14 23.41
N THR A 8 45.30 15.72 24.35
CA THR A 8 43.91 15.34 24.65
C THR A 8 43.08 15.52 23.38
N ARG A 9 42.79 14.41 22.69
CA ARG A 9 41.90 14.38 21.52
C ARG A 9 40.49 14.83 21.94
N LEU A 10 40.11 16.02 21.49
CA LEU A 10 38.81 16.67 21.69
C LEU A 10 37.72 16.18 20.71
N ASP A 11 37.87 14.97 20.16
CA ASP A 11 37.12 14.52 18.99
C ASP A 11 36.03 13.48 19.30
N GLN A 12 35.51 13.48 20.52
CA GLN A 12 34.30 12.72 20.86
C GLN A 12 33.12 13.69 20.96
N PRO A 13 32.13 13.62 20.05
CA PRO A 13 30.90 14.37 20.23
C PRO A 13 30.26 13.88 21.54
N ARG A 14 30.15 14.80 22.51
CA ARG A 14 29.49 14.58 23.80
C ARG A 14 28.15 13.92 23.52
N ARG A 15 28.01 12.64 23.88
CA ARG A 15 26.76 11.90 23.78
C ARG A 15 25.70 12.69 24.53
N TYR A 16 24.74 13.18 23.75
CA TYR A 16 23.59 13.94 24.20
C TYR A 16 22.94 13.22 25.38
N ARG A 17 22.78 13.99 26.46
CA ARG A 17 22.17 13.62 27.74
C ARG A 17 21.00 12.65 27.52
N ARG A 18 21.02 11.51 28.20
CA ARG A 18 19.86 10.62 28.37
C ARG A 18 18.66 11.49 28.76
N SER A 19 17.69 11.58 27.87
CA SER A 19 16.38 12.14 28.18
C SER A 19 15.78 11.29 29.30
N LEU A 20 15.59 11.92 30.47
CA LEU A 20 14.92 11.36 31.65
C LEU A 20 13.40 11.44 31.55
N VAL A 21 12.85 11.72 30.35
CA VAL A 21 11.41 11.71 30.13
C VAL A 21 10.99 10.27 29.80
N PRO A 22 10.14 9.61 30.62
CA PRO A 22 9.52 8.36 30.21
C PRO A 22 8.67 8.67 28.98
N ARG A 23 9.14 8.27 27.80
CA ARG A 23 8.30 8.29 26.60
C ARG A 23 7.21 7.24 26.85
N PRO A 24 5.93 7.61 26.94
CA PRO A 24 4.87 6.62 26.97
C PRO A 24 5.04 5.77 25.70
N HIS A 25 5.40 4.49 25.87
CA HIS A 25 5.43 3.52 24.79
C HIS A 25 3.96 3.25 24.44
N TYR A 26 3.42 4.08 23.55
CA TYR A 26 2.13 3.82 22.93
C TYR A 26 2.35 2.62 22.03
N ASP A 27 1.85 1.46 22.44
CA ASP A 27 2.03 0.21 21.71
C ASP A 27 1.27 0.26 20.38
N PRO A 28 1.95 0.51 19.24
CA PRO A 28 1.28 0.80 17.98
C PRO A 28 0.53 -0.41 17.41
N GLU A 29 0.85 -1.62 17.89
CA GLU A 29 0.26 -2.86 17.41
C GLU A 29 -1.17 -3.06 17.90
N SER A 30 -1.46 -2.74 19.16
CA SER A 30 -2.79 -2.86 19.75
C SER A 30 -3.75 -1.79 19.21
N PHE A 31 -3.27 -0.55 19.03
CA PHE A 31 -4.01 0.51 18.34
C PHE A 31 -4.23 0.22 16.86
N GLY A 32 -3.24 -0.37 16.18
CA GLY A 32 -3.38 -0.75 14.76
C GLY A 32 -4.51 -1.76 14.52
N ARG A 33 -4.66 -2.76 15.38
CA ARG A 33 -5.74 -3.76 15.27
C ARG A 33 -7.12 -3.14 15.58
N LEU A 34 -7.20 -2.24 16.56
CA LEU A 34 -8.43 -1.53 16.90
C LEU A 34 -8.90 -0.64 15.74
N SER A 35 -8.00 0.17 15.19
CA SER A 35 -8.31 1.06 14.05
C SER A 35 -8.75 0.27 12.82
N GLU A 36 -8.15 -0.88 12.54
CA GLU A 36 -8.53 -1.72 11.41
C GLU A 36 -9.93 -2.35 11.56
N ARG A 37 -10.31 -2.68 12.79
CA ARG A 37 -11.67 -3.17 13.08
C ARG A 37 -12.68 -2.04 12.96
N ILE A 38 -12.34 -0.85 13.45
CA ILE A 38 -13.21 0.32 13.38
C ILE A 38 -13.38 0.79 11.93
N ALA A 39 -12.31 0.85 11.13
CA ALA A 39 -12.38 1.22 9.72
C ALA A 39 -13.28 0.28 8.90
N ARG A 40 -13.15 -1.05 9.11
CA ARG A 40 -14.04 -2.03 8.49
C ARG A 40 -15.49 -1.90 8.96
N PHE A 41 -15.70 -1.53 10.22
CA PHE A 41 -17.03 -1.36 10.79
C PHE A 41 -17.75 -0.11 10.27
N LEU A 42 -17.09 1.06 10.27
CA LEU A 42 -17.66 2.32 9.76
C LEU A 42 -17.86 2.29 8.24
N GLY A 43 -16.99 1.60 7.48
CA GLY A 43 -17.09 1.50 6.02
C GLY A 43 -18.21 0.59 5.53
N THR A 44 -18.93 -0.11 6.43
CA THR A 44 -19.97 -1.07 6.06
C THR A 44 -21.37 -0.45 6.20
N ALA A 45 -22.25 -0.63 5.21
CA ALA A 45 -23.65 -0.16 5.23
C ALA A 45 -24.46 -0.63 6.46
N ARG A 46 -24.02 -1.73 7.09
CA ARG A 46 -24.60 -2.29 8.32
C ARG A 46 -24.55 -1.29 9.49
N PHE A 47 -23.50 -0.49 9.63
CA PHE A 47 -23.39 0.49 10.71
C PHE A 47 -24.50 1.55 10.63
N LEU A 48 -24.73 2.07 9.41
CA LEU A 48 -25.79 3.04 9.16
C LEU A 48 -27.16 2.47 9.53
N VAL A 49 -27.46 1.23 9.12
CA VAL A 49 -28.71 0.54 9.47
C VAL A 49 -28.88 0.43 10.98
N TYR A 50 -27.86 -0.02 11.71
CA TYR A 50 -27.92 -0.12 13.18
C TYR A 50 -28.15 1.25 13.84
N MET A 51 -27.47 2.30 13.38
CA MET A 51 -27.64 3.66 13.91
C MET A 51 -29.05 4.21 13.63
N THR A 52 -29.58 4.01 12.42
CA THR A 52 -30.95 4.41 12.09
C THR A 52 -31.98 3.68 12.95
N VAL A 53 -31.83 2.36 13.12
CA VAL A 53 -32.72 1.57 13.98
C VAL A 53 -32.63 2.05 15.43
N PHE A 54 -31.44 2.33 15.94
CA PHE A 54 -31.26 2.87 17.30
C PHE A 54 -31.99 4.20 17.49
N ILE A 55 -31.86 5.15 16.55
CA ILE A 55 -32.55 6.44 16.60
C ILE A 55 -34.08 6.25 16.57
N ILE A 56 -34.58 5.38 15.68
CA ILE A 56 -36.02 5.08 15.59
C ILE A 56 -36.54 4.48 16.89
N VAL A 57 -35.83 3.50 17.46
CA VAL A 57 -36.21 2.86 18.73
C VAL A 57 -36.20 3.87 19.87
N TRP A 58 -35.22 4.77 19.93
CA TRP A 58 -35.14 5.81 20.94
C TRP A 58 -36.33 6.77 20.88
N ILE A 59 -36.65 7.26 19.67
CA ILE A 59 -37.79 8.15 19.44
C ILE A 59 -39.09 7.41 19.78
N ALA A 60 -39.26 6.17 19.31
CA ALA A 60 -40.45 5.36 19.58
C ALA A 60 -40.64 5.13 21.09
N TRP A 61 -39.57 4.81 21.81
CA TRP A 61 -39.61 4.63 23.26
C TRP A 61 -40.06 5.91 23.99
N ASN A 62 -39.48 7.06 23.64
CA ASN A 62 -39.82 8.33 24.29
C ASN A 62 -41.18 8.89 23.85
N TRP A 63 -41.68 8.52 22.67
CA TRP A 63 -42.98 8.95 22.16
C TRP A 63 -44.13 8.09 22.70
N PHE A 64 -44.00 6.77 22.62
CA PHE A 64 -45.05 5.82 23.01
C PHE A 64 -44.95 5.36 24.47
N GLY A 65 -43.84 5.63 25.16
CA GLY A 65 -43.63 5.26 26.55
C GLY A 65 -44.61 5.94 27.52
N PRO A 66 -44.90 5.32 28.68
CA PRO A 66 -45.68 5.93 29.75
C PRO A 66 -45.09 7.29 30.15
N PRO A 67 -45.91 8.31 30.48
CA PRO A 67 -45.42 9.66 30.81
C PRO A 67 -44.33 9.68 31.89
N GLU A 68 -44.39 8.73 32.82
CA GLU A 68 -43.46 8.57 33.95
C GLU A 68 -42.08 8.00 33.55
N LEU A 69 -41.98 7.33 32.38
CA LEU A 69 -40.77 6.68 31.87
C LEU A 69 -40.15 7.41 30.67
N ARG A 70 -40.70 8.57 30.29
CA ARG A 70 -40.14 9.43 29.22
C ARG A 70 -38.96 10.22 29.76
N TRP A 71 -37.75 9.70 29.55
CA TRP A 71 -36.53 10.36 30.00
C TRP A 71 -36.01 11.44 29.04
N ASP A 72 -36.44 11.44 27.77
CA ASP A 72 -36.05 12.41 26.75
C ASP A 72 -37.26 12.91 25.94
N PRO A 73 -38.11 13.80 26.49
CA PRO A 73 -39.24 14.39 25.77
C PRO A 73 -38.80 15.27 24.59
N TYR A 74 -39.70 15.51 23.63
CA TYR A 74 -39.47 16.44 22.51
C TYR A 74 -38.97 17.79 23.06
N PRO A 75 -37.79 18.32 22.62
CA PRO A 75 -37.10 18.07 21.35
C PRO A 75 -35.96 17.02 21.34
N PHE A 76 -35.94 16.05 22.27
CA PHE A 76 -34.89 15.00 22.37
C PHE A 76 -33.47 15.54 22.63
N ILE A 77 -33.31 16.28 23.72
CA ILE A 77 -32.03 16.93 24.05
C ILE A 77 -30.92 15.92 24.32
N PHE A 78 -31.23 14.80 24.97
CA PHE A 78 -30.22 13.78 25.29
C PHE A 78 -29.74 13.06 24.03
N LEU A 79 -30.65 12.69 23.14
CA LEU A 79 -30.29 12.11 21.85
C LEU A 79 -29.39 13.08 21.05
N THR A 80 -29.74 14.36 21.03
CA THR A 80 -28.97 15.40 20.33
C THR A 80 -27.56 15.56 20.92
N LEU A 81 -27.45 15.63 22.25
CA LEU A 81 -26.17 15.71 22.95
C LEU A 81 -25.29 14.48 22.70
N MET A 82 -25.89 13.29 22.69
CA MET A 82 -25.16 12.05 22.44
C MET A 82 -24.64 12.00 21.00
N LEU A 83 -25.46 12.36 20.02
CA LEU A 83 -25.06 12.40 18.60
C LEU A 83 -23.96 13.44 18.35
N SER A 84 -24.03 14.62 18.97
CA SER A 84 -23.00 15.65 18.83
C SER A 84 -21.67 15.21 19.43
N LEU A 85 -21.70 14.58 20.61
CA LEU A 85 -20.52 13.98 21.24
C LEU A 85 -19.94 12.85 20.37
N GLN A 86 -20.79 11.98 19.84
CA GLN A 86 -20.38 10.89 18.95
C GLN A 86 -19.62 11.44 17.73
N ALA A 87 -20.17 12.47 17.07
CA ALA A 87 -19.52 13.09 15.92
C ALA A 87 -18.18 13.72 16.30
N SER A 88 -18.11 14.41 17.45
CA SER A 88 -16.89 15.06 17.94
C SER A 88 -15.77 14.05 18.22
N TYR A 89 -16.08 12.89 18.80
CA TYR A 89 -15.09 11.85 19.07
C TYR A 89 -14.75 10.98 17.84
N ALA A 90 -15.68 10.87 16.88
CA ALA A 90 -15.44 10.13 15.64
C ALA A 90 -14.33 10.78 14.80
N ALA A 91 -14.30 12.11 14.68
CA ALA A 91 -13.31 12.83 13.88
C ALA A 91 -11.84 12.51 14.23
N PRO A 92 -11.37 12.65 15.49
CA PRO A 92 -9.99 12.33 15.84
C PRO A 92 -9.68 10.84 15.71
N LEU A 93 -10.64 9.96 15.96
CA LEU A 93 -10.47 8.52 15.80
C LEU A 93 -10.31 8.14 14.31
N ILE A 94 -11.11 8.76 13.43
CA ILE A 94 -10.99 8.59 11.98
C ILE A 94 -9.64 9.13 11.51
N LEU A 95 -9.18 10.29 11.98
CA LEU A 95 -7.87 10.84 11.63
C LEU A 95 -6.72 9.90 12.03
N LEU A 96 -6.79 9.28 13.20
CA LEU A 96 -5.81 8.28 13.63
C LEU A 96 -5.84 7.02 12.75
N ALA A 97 -7.02 6.60 12.30
CA ALA A 97 -7.14 5.49 11.36
C ALA A 97 -6.59 5.84 9.97
N GLN A 98 -6.83 7.08 9.51
CA GLN A 98 -6.38 7.60 8.22
C GLN A 98 -4.86 7.77 8.16
N ASN A 99 -4.22 8.41 9.16
CA ASN A 99 -2.76 8.58 9.18
C ASN A 99 -2.01 7.26 8.98
N ARG A 100 -2.55 6.17 9.52
CA ARG A 100 -1.96 4.84 9.38
C ARG A 100 -2.23 4.19 8.01
N GLN A 101 -3.37 4.47 7.39
CA GLN A 101 -3.62 4.07 6.00
C GLN A 101 -2.65 4.81 5.08
N ASP A 102 -2.51 6.12 5.26
CA ASP A 102 -1.61 6.97 4.48
C ASP A 102 -0.14 6.50 4.59
N ASP A 103 0.31 6.09 5.79
CA ASP A 103 1.65 5.53 5.98
C ASP A 103 1.86 4.22 5.20
N ARG A 104 0.87 3.30 5.19
CA ARG A 104 0.94 2.07 4.41
C ARG A 104 0.92 2.35 2.92
N ASP A 105 0.02 3.22 2.49
CA ASP A 105 -0.17 3.60 1.09
C ASP A 105 1.09 4.27 0.55
N ARG A 106 1.78 5.07 1.38
CA ARG A 106 3.08 5.65 1.05
C ARG A 106 4.15 4.58 0.82
N VAL A 107 4.29 3.61 1.73
CA VAL A 107 5.26 2.52 1.56
C VAL A 107 4.96 1.69 0.32
N GLN A 108 3.68 1.40 0.09
CA GLN A 108 3.24 0.67 -1.11
C GLN A 108 3.55 1.45 -2.38
N TYR A 109 3.33 2.76 -2.39
CA TYR A 109 3.64 3.64 -3.51
C TYR A 109 5.15 3.71 -3.82
N GLU A 110 5.99 3.81 -2.79
CA GLU A 110 7.46 3.78 -2.96
C GLU A 110 7.94 2.45 -3.55
N GLN A 111 7.37 1.33 -3.10
CA GLN A 111 7.67 0.00 -3.65
C GLN A 111 7.19 -0.15 -5.10
N ASP A 112 5.98 0.32 -5.40
CA ASP A 112 5.41 0.24 -6.75
C ASP A 112 6.20 1.08 -7.75
N ARG A 113 6.66 2.27 -7.33
CA ARG A 113 7.57 3.10 -8.10
C ARG A 113 8.89 2.36 -8.40
N ALA A 114 9.54 1.78 -7.40
CA ALA A 114 10.78 1.04 -7.59
C ALA A 114 10.59 -0.20 -8.49
N ARG A 115 9.44 -0.87 -8.41
CA ARG A 115 9.07 -1.96 -9.33
C ARG A 115 8.87 -1.46 -10.75
N THR A 116 8.17 -0.35 -10.94
CA THR A 116 7.92 0.25 -12.25
C THR A 116 9.22 0.67 -12.95
N GLU A 117 10.15 1.27 -12.20
CA GLU A 117 11.49 1.62 -12.70
C GLU A 117 12.25 0.38 -13.19
N ARG A 118 12.23 -0.73 -12.42
CA ARG A 118 12.84 -2.01 -12.82
C ARG A 118 12.16 -2.62 -14.04
N THR A 119 10.83 -2.68 -14.05
CA THR A 119 10.06 -3.22 -15.20
C THR A 119 10.35 -2.44 -16.48
N THR A 120 10.47 -1.11 -16.38
CA THR A 120 10.83 -0.27 -17.53
C THR A 120 12.23 -0.59 -18.02
N ALA A 121 13.21 -0.67 -17.11
CA ALA A 121 14.58 -1.03 -17.46
C ALA A 121 14.71 -2.44 -18.08
N ASP A 122 14.01 -3.43 -17.53
CA ASP A 122 13.96 -4.79 -18.08
C ASP A 122 13.34 -4.82 -19.47
N THR A 123 12.28 -4.02 -19.69
CA THR A 123 11.63 -3.89 -21.00
C THR A 123 12.56 -3.24 -22.02
N GLU A 124 13.29 -2.19 -21.62
CA GLU A 124 14.31 -1.55 -22.47
C GLU A 124 15.45 -2.51 -22.81
N TYR A 125 15.92 -3.28 -21.83
CA TYR A 125 16.96 -4.29 -22.03
C TYR A 125 16.51 -5.36 -23.02
N LEU A 126 15.35 -5.97 -22.80
CA LEU A 126 14.78 -6.99 -23.70
C LEU A 126 14.55 -6.43 -25.10
N THR A 127 14.08 -5.18 -25.23
CA THR A 127 13.88 -4.54 -26.54
C THR A 127 15.19 -4.37 -27.29
N ARG A 128 16.27 -3.95 -26.59
CA ARG A 128 17.61 -3.84 -27.17
C ARG A 128 18.16 -5.20 -27.60
N GLU A 129 17.94 -6.22 -26.79
CA GLU A 129 18.43 -7.57 -27.08
C GLU A 129 17.66 -8.23 -28.22
N ILE A 130 16.35 -8.01 -28.32
CA ILE A 130 15.55 -8.41 -29.48
C ILE A 130 16.02 -7.68 -30.74
N ALA A 131 16.35 -6.39 -30.66
CA ALA A 131 16.88 -5.64 -31.80
C ALA A 131 18.24 -6.21 -32.25
N GLY A 132 19.13 -6.55 -31.31
CA GLY A 132 20.40 -7.21 -31.60
C GLY A 132 20.22 -8.60 -32.23
N LEU A 133 19.37 -9.44 -31.64
CA LEU A 133 19.00 -10.76 -32.19
C LEU A 133 18.44 -10.65 -33.62
N ARG A 134 17.59 -9.65 -33.88
CA ARG A 134 17.02 -9.42 -35.20
C ARG A 134 18.10 -9.10 -36.24
N VAL A 135 19.10 -8.28 -35.90
CA VAL A 135 20.22 -7.95 -36.80
C VAL A 135 21.06 -9.21 -37.07
N ALA A 136 21.46 -9.94 -36.03
CA ALA A 136 22.24 -11.16 -36.17
C ALA A 136 21.52 -12.23 -37.01
N LEU A 137 20.21 -12.41 -36.83
CA LEU A 137 19.41 -13.32 -37.65
C LEU A 137 19.31 -12.87 -39.11
N ASN A 138 19.24 -11.57 -39.38
CA ASN A 138 19.18 -11.03 -40.75
C ASN A 138 20.52 -11.25 -41.48
N GLU A 139 21.64 -11.21 -40.77
CA GLU A 139 22.97 -11.52 -41.34
C GLU A 139 23.13 -13.02 -41.65
N VAL A 140 22.73 -13.92 -40.74
CA VAL A 140 22.89 -15.38 -40.90
C VAL A 140 21.85 -15.99 -41.86
N VAL A 141 20.65 -15.43 -41.92
CA VAL A 141 19.58 -15.84 -42.83
C VAL A 141 19.55 -14.88 -44.02
N THR A 142 20.66 -14.79 -44.75
CA THR A 142 20.63 -14.06 -46.02
C THR A 142 19.75 -14.83 -46.99
N ARG A 143 18.93 -14.13 -47.79
CA ARG A 143 18.06 -14.73 -48.81
C ARG A 143 18.81 -15.73 -49.70
N ASP A 144 20.08 -15.43 -49.99
CA ASP A 144 20.93 -16.27 -50.83
C ASP A 144 21.36 -17.57 -50.14
N PHE A 145 21.56 -17.58 -48.82
CA PHE A 145 21.85 -18.79 -48.04
C PHE A 145 20.62 -19.71 -47.95
N LEU A 146 19.45 -19.15 -47.63
CA LEU A 146 18.17 -19.88 -47.67
C LEU A 146 17.92 -20.47 -49.07
N ARG A 147 18.22 -19.70 -50.11
CA ARG A 147 18.08 -20.13 -51.50
C ARG A 147 19.07 -21.24 -51.85
N SER A 148 20.32 -21.15 -51.42
CA SER A 148 21.32 -22.19 -51.68
C SER A 148 20.97 -23.48 -50.96
N GLU A 149 20.55 -23.43 -49.69
CA GLU A 149 20.15 -24.62 -48.93
C GLU A 149 18.87 -25.26 -49.49
N LEU A 150 17.86 -24.47 -49.84
CA LEU A 150 16.67 -25.00 -50.53
C LEU A 150 17.02 -25.66 -51.86
N GLN A 151 17.93 -25.07 -52.65
CA GLN A 151 18.40 -25.67 -53.90
C GLN A 151 19.26 -26.92 -53.67
N GLN A 152 20.03 -26.96 -52.59
CA GLN A 152 20.85 -28.11 -52.22
C GLN A 152 19.95 -29.28 -51.81
N ILE A 153 18.96 -29.04 -50.95
CA ILE A 153 17.97 -30.05 -50.54
C ILE A 153 17.15 -30.52 -51.75
N LEU A 154 16.72 -29.61 -52.64
CA LEU A 154 16.03 -29.98 -53.90
C LEU A 154 16.89 -30.89 -54.78
N ARG A 155 18.17 -30.55 -54.97
CA ARG A 155 19.11 -31.39 -55.73
C ARG A 155 19.36 -32.74 -55.05
N GLU A 156 19.42 -32.77 -53.73
CA GLU A 156 19.59 -34.01 -52.99
C GLU A 156 18.35 -34.92 -53.11
N LEU A 157 17.15 -34.35 -53.12
CA LEU A 157 15.91 -35.09 -53.38
C LEU A 157 15.83 -35.57 -54.84
N GLU A 158 16.19 -34.74 -55.82
CA GLU A 158 16.23 -35.10 -57.24
C GLU A 158 17.27 -36.20 -57.51
N SER A 159 18.42 -36.15 -56.86
CA SER A 159 19.44 -37.22 -56.96
C SER A 159 19.07 -38.50 -56.21
N LYS A 160 18.20 -38.42 -55.19
CA LYS A 160 17.61 -39.57 -54.49
C LYS A 160 16.37 -40.15 -55.19
N ASP A 161 15.87 -39.51 -56.24
CA ASP A 161 14.86 -40.06 -57.14
C ASP A 161 15.47 -40.53 -58.49
N PRO A 162 16.40 -41.50 -58.54
CA PRO A 162 16.94 -42.01 -59.80
C PRO A 162 16.00 -43.02 -60.49
N ALA A 163 14.68 -42.94 -60.29
CA ALA A 163 13.76 -43.97 -60.79
C ALA A 163 12.41 -43.44 -61.28
N ARG A 164 12.42 -42.84 -62.48
CA ARG A 164 11.49 -43.25 -63.54
C ARG A 164 12.03 -42.99 -64.94
#